data_AF-A0AAU8A4P6-F1
#
_entry.id   AF-A0AAU8A4P6-F1
#
_cell.length_a   1.000
_cell.length_b   1.000
_cell.length_c   1.000
_cell.angle_alpha   90.00
_cell.angle_beta   90.00
_cell.angle_gamma   90.00
#
_symmetry.space_group_name_H-M   'P 1'
#
loop_
_entity.id
_entity.type
_entity.pdbx_description
1 polymer ?
#
loop_
_entity_poly.entity_id
_entity_poly.type
_entity_poly.pdbx_seq_one_letter_code
_entity_poly.pdbx_strand_id
1 'polypeptide(L)'
;MNYTLKSALLLIGLLVFVPFSEPLLANEPSPEQRMIEHCQKRHPEMSVEQCRNMYQNMKNMTPEQRVERCRRNHPEMSLEQCQKKYGSST
;
A
#
# COMPACT_ATOMS: atom_id res chain seq x y z
N MET A 1 47.26 -30.71 -29.87
CA MET A 1 47.38 -29.23 -29.85
C MET A 1 46.19 -28.64 -30.63
N ASN A 2 44.93 -28.86 -30.25
CA ASN A 2 44.15 -28.23 -29.16
C ASN A 2 44.17 -26.69 -29.08
N TYR A 3 44.45 -26.00 -30.19
CA TYR A 3 44.28 -24.53 -30.25
C TYR A 3 42.86 -24.11 -30.63
N THR A 4 42.08 -24.99 -31.28
CA THR A 4 40.69 -24.68 -31.69
C THR A 4 39.69 -24.71 -30.53
N LEU A 5 39.97 -25.50 -29.49
CA LEU A 5 39.08 -25.61 -28.31
C LEU A 5 39.22 -24.41 -27.35
N LYS A 6 40.38 -23.74 -27.34
CA LYS A 6 40.62 -22.57 -26.49
C LYS A 6 39.91 -21.30 -27.00
N SER A 7 39.78 -21.13 -28.30
CA SER A 7 39.13 -19.93 -28.88
C SER A 7 37.61 -19.91 -28.67
N ALA A 8 36.97 -21.08 -28.56
CA ALA A 8 35.53 -21.16 -28.33
C ALA A 8 35.11 -20.79 -26.90
N LEU A 9 36.00 -20.95 -25.91
CA LEU A 9 35.73 -20.62 -24.52
C LEU A 9 35.85 -19.12 -24.19
N LEU A 10 36.51 -18.33 -25.06
CA LEU A 10 36.67 -16.89 -24.86
C LEU A 10 35.48 -16.05 -25.38
N LEU A 11 34.58 -16.63 -26.17
CA LEU A 11 33.38 -15.94 -26.67
C LEU A 11 32.15 -16.11 -25.78
N ILE A 12 32.19 -17.02 -24.79
CA ILE A 12 31.11 -17.21 -23.82
C ILE A 12 31.23 -16.21 -22.65
N GLY A 13 32.38 -15.56 -22.50
CA GLY A 13 32.66 -14.61 -21.41
C GLY A 13 32.15 -13.17 -21.62
N LEU A 14 31.46 -12.87 -22.73
CA LEU A 14 31.15 -11.48 -23.13
C LEU A 14 29.67 -11.23 -23.47
N LEU A 15 28.77 -12.02 -22.86
CA LEU A 15 27.32 -11.72 -22.80
C LEU A 15 26.79 -11.77 -21.36
N VAL A 16 27.64 -11.50 -20.38
CA VAL A 16 27.26 -11.28 -18.97
C VAL A 16 27.64 -9.86 -18.56
N PHE A 17 27.33 -8.89 -19.42
CA PHE A 17 27.53 -7.47 -19.12
C PHE A 17 26.41 -6.64 -19.75
N VAL A 18 25.18 -6.94 -19.31
CA VAL A 18 24.19 -5.87 -19.21
C VAL A 18 23.87 -5.81 -17.72
N PRO A 19 24.36 -4.80 -16.97
CA PRO A 19 23.65 -4.42 -15.78
C PRO A 19 22.35 -3.80 -16.32
N PHE A 20 21.36 -4.64 -16.62
CA PHE A 20 19.96 -4.22 -16.60
C PHE A 20 19.58 -4.07 -15.12
N SER A 21 20.39 -3.28 -14.41
CA SER A 21 19.93 -2.53 -13.25
C SER A 21 19.07 -1.44 -13.84
N GLU A 22 17.90 -1.82 -14.37
CA GLU A 22 16.76 -0.92 -14.27
C GLU A 22 16.79 -0.47 -12.81
N PRO A 23 16.92 0.84 -12.52
CA PRO A 23 16.41 1.29 -11.26
C PRO A 23 14.93 0.99 -11.37
N LEU A 24 14.53 -0.16 -10.82
CA LEU A 24 13.16 -0.41 -10.44
C LEU A 24 12.91 0.69 -9.43
N LEU A 25 12.54 1.86 -9.96
CA LEU A 25 12.12 3.00 -9.18
C LEU A 25 10.99 2.41 -8.39
N ALA A 26 11.29 2.11 -7.13
CA ALA A 26 10.35 1.66 -6.15
C ALA A 26 9.37 2.82 -6.04
N ASN A 27 8.37 2.79 -6.92
CA ASN A 27 7.18 3.61 -6.84
C ASN A 27 6.41 2.99 -5.68
N GLU A 28 6.95 3.20 -4.48
CA GLU A 28 6.33 2.80 -3.23
C GLU A 28 4.94 3.43 -3.27
N PRO A 29 3.87 2.60 -3.28
CA PRO A 29 2.53 3.13 -3.41
C PRO A 29 2.30 4.17 -2.31
N SER A 30 1.73 5.30 -2.69
CA SER A 30 1.42 6.36 -1.72
C SER A 30 0.54 5.78 -0.60
N PRO A 31 0.53 6.36 0.61
CA PRO A 31 -0.36 5.90 1.68
C PRO A 31 -1.83 5.83 1.26
N GLU A 32 -2.28 6.76 0.40
CA GLU A 32 -3.60 6.73 -0.20
C GLU A 32 -3.77 5.52 -1.12
N GLN A 33 -2.80 5.25 -2.00
CA GLN A 33 -2.85 4.11 -2.92
C GLN A 33 -2.92 2.77 -2.18
N ARG A 34 -2.12 2.59 -1.13
CA ARG A 34 -2.17 1.39 -0.26
C ARG A 34 -3.55 1.22 0.39
N MET A 35 -4.18 2.31 0.80
CA MET A 35 -5.52 2.27 1.40
C MET A 35 -6.61 1.99 0.38
N ILE A 36 -6.50 2.52 -0.83
CA ILE A 36 -7.42 2.23 -1.93
C ILE A 36 -7.34 0.75 -2.32
N GLU A 37 -6.13 0.23 -2.52
CA GLU A 37 -5.91 -1.20 -2.83
C GLU A 37 -6.49 -2.12 -1.75
N HIS A 38 -6.24 -1.77 -0.49
CA HIS A 38 -6.78 -2.52 0.65
C HIS A 38 -8.31 -2.46 0.72
N CYS A 39 -8.90 -1.31 0.40
CA CYS A 39 -10.35 -1.15 0.31
C CYS A 39 -10.95 -2.04 -0.78
N GLN A 40 -10.39 -2.02 -1.99
CA GLN A 40 -10.88 -2.86 -3.10
C GLN A 40 -10.74 -4.35 -2.81
N LYS A 41 -9.69 -4.76 -2.09
CA LYS A 41 -9.51 -6.15 -1.68
C LYS A 41 -10.60 -6.63 -0.71
N ARG A 42 -11.10 -5.75 0.17
CA ARG A 42 -12.18 -6.08 1.11
C ARG A 42 -13.57 -5.87 0.53
N HIS A 43 -13.71 -4.92 -0.38
CA HIS A 43 -14.96 -4.50 -1.01
C HIS A 43 -14.77 -4.53 -2.53
N PRO A 44 -14.70 -5.72 -3.15
CA PRO A 44 -14.51 -5.84 -4.59
C PRO A 44 -15.66 -5.23 -5.41
N GLU A 45 -16.83 -5.04 -4.78
CA GLU A 45 -17.97 -4.34 -5.34
C GLU A 45 -17.79 -2.81 -5.41
N MET A 46 -16.84 -2.24 -4.67
CA MET A 46 -16.59 -0.80 -4.65
C MET A 46 -15.62 -0.37 -5.74
N SER A 47 -15.95 0.73 -6.42
CA SER A 47 -15.04 1.36 -7.36
C SER A 47 -13.86 2.00 -6.64
N VAL A 48 -12.76 2.20 -7.37
CA VAL A 48 -11.56 2.93 -6.89
C VAL A 48 -11.95 4.29 -6.30
N GLU A 49 -12.89 4.99 -6.95
CA GLU A 49 -13.35 6.30 -6.54
C GLU A 49 -14.17 6.25 -5.25
N GLN A 50 -15.01 5.23 -5.07
CA GLN A 50 -15.72 5.01 -3.80
C GLN A 50 -14.73 4.74 -2.66
N CYS A 51 -13.71 3.92 -2.91
CA CYS A 51 -12.65 3.67 -1.94
C CYS A 51 -11.84 4.94 -1.60
N ARG A 52 -11.52 5.77 -2.62
CA ARG A 52 -10.85 7.07 -2.42
C ARG A 52 -11.71 8.00 -1.57
N ASN A 53 -13.00 8.12 -1.88
CA ASN A 53 -13.94 8.95 -1.12
C ASN A 53 -14.08 8.47 0.32
N MET A 54 -14.14 7.16 0.55
CA MET A 54 -14.15 6.59 1.90
C MET A 54 -12.88 6.97 2.68
N TYR A 55 -11.70 6.86 2.05
CA TYR A 55 -10.44 7.23 2.67
C TYR A 55 -10.38 8.72 3.03
N GLN A 56 -10.74 9.60 2.10
CA GLN A 56 -10.75 11.05 2.35
C GLN A 56 -11.76 11.42 3.45
N ASN A 57 -12.95 10.81 3.44
CA ASN A 57 -13.94 10.98 4.52
C ASN A 57 -13.38 10.55 5.87
N MET A 58 -12.65 9.43 5.93
CA MET A 58 -12.03 8.98 7.18
C MET A 58 -10.90 9.91 7.64
N LYS A 59 -10.05 10.36 6.72
CA LYS A 59 -8.95 11.27 7.01
C LYS A 59 -9.44 12.60 7.57
N ASN A 60 -10.55 13.12 7.03
CA ASN A 60 -11.10 14.42 7.38
C ASN A 60 -12.08 14.38 8.57
N MET A 61 -12.38 13.21 9.14
CA MET A 61 -13.22 13.13 10.34
C MET A 61 -12.50 13.72 11.55
N THR A 62 -13.15 14.67 12.22
CA THR A 62 -12.67 15.22 13.50
C THR A 62 -12.73 14.15 14.61
N PRO A 63 -11.96 14.29 15.69
CA PRO A 63 -12.03 13.38 16.83
C PRO A 63 -13.46 13.23 17.37
N GLU A 64 -14.24 14.31 17.44
CA GLU A 64 -15.64 14.29 17.90
C GLU A 64 -16.51 13.46 16.96
N GLN A 65 -16.34 13.63 15.64
CA GLN A 65 -17.07 12.84 14.64
C GLN A 65 -16.69 11.35 14.69
N ARG A 66 -15.43 11.02 15.02
CA ARG A 66 -15.00 9.63 15.21
C ARG A 66 -15.64 9.02 16.46
N VAL A 67 -15.74 9.78 17.56
CA VAL A 67 -16.43 9.35 18.78
C VAL A 67 -17.92 9.14 18.53
N GLU A 68 -18.58 10.05 17.82
CA GLU A 68 -19.99 9.91 17.48
C GLU A 68 -20.25 8.71 16.55
N ARG A 69 -19.38 8.50 15.55
CA ARG A 69 -19.42 7.28 14.71
C ARG A 69 -19.23 6.02 15.54
N CYS A 70 -18.32 6.02 16.53
CA CYS A 70 -18.13 4.89 17.45
C CYS A 70 -19.41 4.57 18.20
N ARG A 71 -20.09 5.57 18.79
CA ARG A 71 -21.34 5.34 19.53
C ARG A 71 -22.45 4.75 18.68
N ARG A 72 -22.56 5.17 17.41
CA ARG A 72 -23.58 4.64 16.49
C ARG A 72 -23.29 3.22 16.03
N ASN A 73 -22.02 2.88 15.82
CA ASN A 73 -21.62 1.58 15.28
C ASN A 73 -21.38 0.53 16.39
N HIS A 74 -21.06 0.98 17.59
CA HIS A 74 -20.76 0.17 18.77
C HIS A 74 -21.66 0.60 19.94
N PRO A 75 -22.97 0.33 19.88
CA PRO A 75 -23.88 0.69 20.98
C PRO A 75 -23.54 0.01 22.30
N GLU A 76 -22.75 -1.08 22.25
CA GLU A 76 -22.21 -1.77 23.43
C GLU A 76 -21.09 -1.02 24.14
N MET A 77 -20.45 -0.04 23.48
CA MET A 77 -19.36 0.74 24.07
C MET A 77 -19.89 2.00 24.77
N SER A 78 -19.36 2.30 25.95
CA SER A 78 -19.67 3.55 26.64
C SER A 78 -19.05 4.76 25.92
N LEU A 79 -19.62 5.95 26.15
CA LEU A 79 -19.06 7.21 25.62
C LEU A 79 -17.59 7.38 25.99
N GLU A 80 -17.24 7.06 27.25
CA GLU A 80 -15.87 7.17 27.75
C GLU A 80 -14.91 6.21 27.01
N GLN A 81 -15.36 4.99 26.72
CA GLN A 81 -14.57 4.03 25.93
C GLN A 81 -14.37 4.50 24.48
N CYS A 82 -15.41 5.04 23.86
CA CYS A 82 -15.30 5.63 22.52
C CYS A 82 -14.36 6.85 22.52
N GLN A 83 -14.45 7.72 23.53
CA GLN A 83 -13.62 8.92 23.64
C GLN A 83 -12.16 8.57 23.91
N LYS A 84 -11.88 7.60 24.78
CA LYS A 84 -10.53 7.10 25.02
C LYS A 84 -9.89 6.49 23.76
N LYS A 85 -10.68 5.80 22.94
CA LYS A 85 -10.17 5.10 21.75
C LYS A 85 -10.08 5.99 20.51
N TYR A 86 -10.98 6.95 20.36
CA TYR A 86 -11.14 7.73 19.11
C TYR A 86 -11.10 9.25 19.28
N GLY A 87 -11.12 9.77 20.52
CA GLY A 87 -11.18 11.20 20.83
C GLY A 87 -9.83 11.90 21.00
N SER A 88 -8.72 11.16 21.14
CA SER A 88 -7.38 11.74 21.35
C SER A 88 -6.46 11.70 20.12
N SER A 89 -6.99 11.36 18.94
CA SER A 89 -6.19 11.33 17.71
C SER A 89 -6.10 12.72 17.07
N THR A 90 -5.14 13.52 17.52
CA THR A 90 -4.58 14.68 16.80
C THR A 90 -3.18 14.37 16.33
#